data_AF-A0AAN4VWR2-F1
#
_entry.id   AF-A0AAN4VWR2-F1
#
_cell.length_a   1.000
_cell.length_b   1.000
_cell.length_c   1.000
_cell.angle_alpha   90.00
_cell.angle_beta   90.00
_cell.angle_gamma   90.00
#
_symmetry.space_group_name_H-M   'P 1'
#
loop_
_entity.id
_entity.type
_entity.pdbx_description
1 polymer ?
#
loop_
_entity_poly.entity_id
_entity_poly.type
_entity_poly.pdbx_seq_one_letter_code
_entity_poly.pdbx_strand_id
1 'polypeptide(L)'
;MKLLPFWWGLIFLFSGFNVLAQGSLLLVGGGSEQHGGWSDAPYQWFVQQAENKKVAIISYAPEEDSWLSQYFVSLGAAEARHFQIDASNANEASLIEQLSSFDAFFFKGGDQWKYYRYYQASRFADWLRIRFEQGAAIGGTSAGMAILGEWDFTAENGSLLPVDGMENLDARYFRFQKELLPCLPGFITDTHFAERGRLPRMLSMLGYMQLRKGVEMWGVGVDDRTALMVDATGVGTVSGTGAVTFAGIAGALSAEANSPLKAESFEIVSLVQNQKFDLKTKEVVTQFEKVYVSVDQSFINREMALVGNLDDANVNQKSIVFLNNIEGKTLVFAKNNFFSEGSLEEEVHVLDHEWPEGTRKWLPEITKIVLATDDYAAVAALLEDDNYGPYLQALLKTSSVAILAGGASIKFVGDVFCNNLRSRDDHAYRGNLKFEQGLGLLPGVMLMDAFLEEGDFAENEMAAYQYGLWTHSLSRVISLDARAFIKTTIVDDQLVLEVPEGAQSLWVVEAMDGGYLPDANSNRQIISFAKMKASMRYGELYPLGSLSENDDPARPELPEAPTPLNSIPKITDPLGAGEKYWQLYDEDGRLVKAWYSSDHFFRQPVVPAGLYIVNGQVNGQYLEGKIYISKNP
;
A
#
# COMPACT_ATOMS: atom_id res chain seq x y z
N MET A 1 -6.64 -30.52 84.94
CA MET A 1 -6.56 -29.21 84.24
C MET A 1 -5.09 -28.78 84.24
N LYS A 2 -4.38 -28.46 83.17
CA LYS A 2 -4.55 -28.37 81.71
C LYS A 2 -3.12 -28.60 81.14
N LEU A 3 -2.90 -29.64 80.34
CA LEU A 3 -2.65 -29.61 78.88
C LEU A 3 -1.35 -28.88 78.44
N LEU A 4 -0.41 -29.70 77.95
CA LEU A 4 0.72 -29.38 77.05
C LEU A 4 0.23 -28.71 75.74
N PRO A 5 1.13 -28.07 74.99
CA PRO A 5 1.53 -28.75 73.74
C PRO A 5 3.02 -28.68 73.37
N PHE A 6 3.43 -29.79 72.77
CA PHE A 6 4.60 -30.02 71.91
C PHE A 6 4.65 -29.02 70.74
N TRP A 7 5.84 -28.54 70.38
CA TRP A 7 6.13 -27.92 69.09
C TRP A 7 7.07 -28.83 68.30
N TRP A 8 6.57 -29.39 67.19
CA TRP A 8 7.37 -30.01 66.14
C TRP A 8 7.78 -28.92 65.15
N GLY A 9 9.08 -28.71 64.96
CA GLY A 9 9.61 -27.93 63.85
C GLY A 9 9.52 -28.73 62.56
N LEU A 10 8.62 -28.36 61.66
CA LEU A 10 8.58 -28.85 60.29
C LEU A 10 9.65 -28.08 59.49
N ILE A 11 10.71 -28.78 59.06
CA ILE A 11 11.62 -28.27 58.02
C ILE A 11 10.88 -28.42 56.70
N PHE A 12 10.32 -27.32 56.18
CA PHE A 12 9.90 -27.26 54.79
C PHE A 12 11.15 -27.15 53.91
N LEU A 13 11.54 -28.27 53.32
CA LEU A 13 12.33 -28.27 52.09
C LEU A 13 11.47 -27.59 51.01
N PHE A 14 11.76 -26.32 50.71
CA PHE A 14 11.29 -25.68 49.49
C PHE A 14 11.97 -26.39 48.31
N SER A 15 11.35 -27.46 47.81
CA SER A 15 11.53 -27.84 46.40
C SER A 15 11.07 -26.64 45.58
N GLY A 16 12.00 -25.98 44.90
CA GLY A 16 11.69 -24.87 44.01
C GLY A 16 10.54 -25.27 43.10
N PHE A 17 9.45 -24.50 43.14
CA PHE A 17 8.50 -24.49 42.05
C PHE A 17 9.28 -24.01 40.83
N ASN A 18 9.77 -24.95 40.01
CA ASN A 18 9.99 -24.66 38.60
C ASN A 18 8.62 -24.33 38.05
N VAL A 19 8.27 -23.04 38.03
CA VAL A 19 7.27 -22.54 37.08
C VAL A 19 7.80 -23.00 35.74
N LEU A 20 7.18 -24.04 35.16
CA LEU A 20 7.58 -24.54 33.85
C LEU A 20 7.43 -23.36 32.89
N ALA A 21 8.57 -22.79 32.51
CA ALA A 21 8.61 -21.74 31.52
C ALA A 21 8.24 -22.40 30.19
N GLN A 22 7.22 -21.85 29.52
CA GLN A 22 6.86 -22.25 28.16
C GLN A 22 8.12 -22.21 27.27
N GLY A 23 8.25 -23.17 26.36
CA GLY A 23 9.35 -23.19 25.39
C GLY A 23 9.42 -21.91 24.55
N SER A 24 10.61 -21.62 24.04
CA SER A 24 10.82 -20.48 23.14
C SER A 24 10.46 -20.83 21.71
N LEU A 25 10.04 -19.83 20.91
CA LEU A 25 9.68 -20.01 19.52
C LEU A 25 10.55 -19.21 18.55
N LEU A 26 10.92 -19.84 17.44
CA LEU A 26 11.48 -19.16 16.28
C LEU A 26 10.52 -19.29 15.09
N LEU A 27 9.82 -18.22 14.77
CA LEU A 27 8.83 -18.17 13.69
C LEU A 27 9.45 -17.47 12.49
N VAL A 28 9.77 -18.20 11.42
CA VAL A 28 10.48 -17.67 10.23
C VAL A 28 9.55 -17.62 9.01
N GLY A 29 9.43 -16.44 8.41
CA GLY A 29 8.51 -16.20 7.30
C GLY A 29 8.90 -16.87 5.99
N GLY A 30 10.17 -17.27 5.84
CA GLY A 30 10.68 -17.90 4.63
C GLY A 30 11.93 -17.19 4.12
N GLY A 31 12.29 -17.46 2.86
CA GLY A 31 13.55 -17.04 2.27
C GLY A 31 14.70 -17.98 2.66
N SER A 32 15.62 -18.20 1.73
CA SER A 32 16.79 -19.05 1.98
C SER A 32 17.68 -18.44 3.07
N GLU A 33 18.16 -19.30 3.96
CA GLU A 33 19.19 -18.95 4.94
C GLU A 33 20.51 -18.59 4.23
N GLN A 34 21.30 -17.74 4.89
CA GLN A 34 22.54 -17.21 4.34
C GLN A 34 23.57 -17.01 5.46
N HIS A 35 24.74 -17.66 5.33
CA HIS A 35 25.91 -17.38 6.19
C HIS A 35 26.31 -15.90 6.11
N GLY A 36 26.50 -15.27 7.27
CA GLY A 36 26.82 -13.85 7.35
C GLY A 36 25.68 -12.94 6.90
N GLY A 37 24.47 -13.49 6.78
CA GLY A 37 23.29 -12.81 6.26
C GLY A 37 22.22 -12.57 7.33
N TRP A 38 21.00 -12.34 6.86
CA TRP A 38 19.85 -12.01 7.70
C TRP A 38 19.51 -13.10 8.74
N SER A 39 19.80 -14.37 8.43
CA SER A 39 19.39 -15.54 9.22
C SER A 39 20.35 -15.88 10.37
N ASP A 40 21.56 -15.30 10.42
CA ASP A 40 22.57 -15.66 11.43
C ASP A 40 22.06 -15.36 12.84
N ALA A 41 21.64 -14.11 13.08
CA ALA A 41 21.18 -13.65 14.38
C ALA A 41 19.96 -14.44 14.92
N PRO A 42 18.86 -14.62 14.17
CA PRO A 42 17.70 -15.34 14.68
C PRO A 42 17.96 -16.83 14.92
N TYR A 43 18.76 -17.49 14.07
CA TYR A 43 19.04 -18.91 14.22
C TYR A 43 20.07 -19.17 15.33
N GLN A 44 21.03 -18.26 15.51
CA GLN A 44 21.94 -18.29 16.66
C GLN A 44 21.16 -18.09 17.97
N TRP A 45 20.23 -17.13 18.01
CA TRP A 45 19.35 -16.95 19.17
C TRP A 45 18.56 -18.21 19.49
N PHE A 46 18.01 -18.89 18.48
CA PHE A 46 17.27 -20.14 18.64
C PHE A 46 18.13 -21.25 19.24
N VAL A 47 19.38 -21.41 18.78
CA VAL A 47 20.34 -22.35 19.38
C VAL A 47 20.60 -22.02 20.86
N GLN A 48 20.65 -20.74 21.21
CA GLN A 48 20.87 -20.30 22.59
C GLN A 48 19.66 -20.56 23.51
N GLN A 49 18.47 -20.79 22.96
CA GLN A 49 17.29 -21.17 23.74
C GLN A 49 17.30 -22.65 24.16
N ALA A 50 18.17 -23.46 23.54
CA ALA A 50 18.38 -24.85 23.91
C ALA A 50 19.51 -24.99 24.94
N GLU A 51 19.25 -25.74 26.03
CA GLU A 51 20.19 -25.95 27.13
C GLU A 51 21.44 -26.71 26.69
N ASN A 52 21.26 -27.82 25.98
CA ASN A 52 22.33 -28.68 25.46
C ASN A 52 22.76 -28.30 24.02
N LYS A 53 22.05 -27.33 23.41
CA LYS A 53 22.32 -26.76 22.08
C LYS A 53 22.30 -27.79 20.96
N LYS A 54 21.47 -28.84 21.07
CA LYS A 54 21.33 -29.87 20.04
C LYS A 54 20.06 -29.64 19.24
N VAL A 55 20.24 -29.40 17.95
CA VAL A 55 19.16 -29.05 17.02
C VAL A 55 18.73 -30.27 16.19
N ALA A 56 17.47 -30.68 16.33
CA ALA A 56 16.82 -31.63 15.45
C ALA A 56 16.14 -30.87 14.31
N ILE A 57 16.64 -31.05 13.09
CA ILE A 57 16.07 -30.47 11.87
C ILE A 57 15.05 -31.47 11.33
N ILE A 58 13.77 -31.09 11.32
CA ILE A 58 12.66 -31.98 10.98
C ILE A 58 12.10 -31.62 9.61
N SER A 59 11.92 -32.64 8.76
CA SER A 59 11.10 -32.54 7.55
C SER A 59 10.45 -33.89 7.22
N TYR A 60 9.41 -33.87 6.40
CA TYR A 60 8.85 -35.11 5.83
C TYR A 60 9.64 -35.64 4.63
N ALA A 61 10.56 -34.85 4.10
CA ALA A 61 11.45 -35.22 2.99
C ALA A 61 12.81 -35.70 3.52
N PRO A 62 13.53 -36.54 2.76
CA PRO A 62 14.91 -36.88 3.08
C PRO A 62 15.82 -35.65 3.07
N GLU A 63 16.97 -35.74 3.74
CA GLU A 63 18.01 -34.71 3.70
C GLU A 63 18.54 -34.57 2.26
N GLU A 64 18.49 -33.35 1.71
CA GLU A 64 19.05 -33.06 0.38
C GLU A 64 20.58 -32.89 0.47
N ASP A 65 21.02 -32.12 1.47
CA ASP A 65 22.42 -31.91 1.82
C ASP A 65 22.57 -31.57 3.31
N SER A 66 23.82 -31.55 3.78
CA SER A 66 24.15 -31.25 5.17
C SER A 66 24.36 -29.77 5.47
N TRP A 67 24.06 -28.86 4.53
CA TRP A 67 24.35 -27.43 4.67
C TRP A 67 23.63 -26.83 5.87
N LEU A 68 22.34 -27.11 6.06
CA LEU A 68 21.57 -26.54 7.18
C LEU A 68 22.06 -27.08 8.54
N SER A 69 22.41 -28.35 8.61
CA SER A 69 23.02 -28.98 9.79
C SER A 69 24.36 -28.30 10.13
N GLN A 70 25.24 -28.11 9.13
CA GLN A 70 26.51 -27.40 9.31
C GLN A 70 26.32 -25.93 9.65
N TYR A 71 25.29 -25.29 9.11
CA TYR A 71 24.93 -23.91 9.39
C TYR A 71 24.57 -23.74 10.87
N PHE A 72 23.67 -24.55 11.44
CA PHE A 72 23.37 -24.51 12.87
C PHE A 72 24.61 -24.75 13.75
N VAL A 73 25.49 -25.69 13.38
CA VAL A 73 26.77 -25.91 14.08
C VAL A 73 27.65 -24.67 14.02
N SER A 74 27.72 -24.00 12.87
CA SER A 74 28.49 -22.75 12.72
C SER A 74 27.97 -21.61 13.59
N LEU A 75 26.67 -21.62 13.91
CA LEU A 75 26.01 -20.66 14.80
C LEU A 75 26.10 -21.04 16.29
N GLY A 76 26.81 -22.13 16.61
CA GLY A 76 27.11 -22.54 17.98
C GLY A 76 26.28 -23.72 18.50
N ALA A 77 25.58 -24.45 17.63
CA ALA A 77 24.95 -25.71 18.02
C ALA A 77 26.04 -26.74 18.37
N ALA A 78 25.86 -27.45 19.48
CA ALA A 78 26.76 -28.55 19.87
C ALA A 78 26.61 -29.73 18.90
N GLU A 79 25.40 -29.92 18.39
CA GLU A 79 25.05 -30.91 17.38
C GLU A 79 23.85 -30.40 16.58
N ALA A 80 23.81 -30.67 15.28
CA ALA A 80 22.61 -30.50 14.47
C ALA A 80 22.45 -31.72 13.57
N ARG A 81 21.23 -32.27 13.49
CA ARG A 81 20.96 -33.49 12.73
C ARG A 81 19.60 -33.42 12.07
N HIS A 82 19.54 -33.87 10.82
CA HIS A 82 18.30 -34.07 10.09
C HIS A 82 17.54 -35.33 10.54
N PHE A 83 16.22 -35.21 10.65
CA PHE A 83 15.28 -36.28 10.91
C PHE A 83 14.16 -36.23 9.87
N GLN A 84 14.10 -37.24 9.00
CA GLN A 84 12.94 -37.46 8.15
C GLN A 84 11.82 -38.08 9.00
N ILE A 85 10.71 -37.37 9.15
CA ILE A 85 9.53 -37.84 9.89
C ILE A 85 8.30 -37.75 8.99
N ASP A 86 7.68 -38.89 8.72
CA ASP A 86 6.46 -39.03 7.93
C ASP A 86 5.47 -40.01 8.59
N ALA A 87 4.34 -40.30 7.92
CA ALA A 87 3.30 -41.17 8.47
C ALA A 87 3.79 -42.59 8.82
N SER A 88 4.88 -43.08 8.22
CA SER A 88 5.41 -44.43 8.46
C SER A 88 6.19 -44.55 9.77
N ASN A 89 6.74 -43.45 10.29
CA ASN A 89 7.62 -43.49 11.45
C ASN A 89 7.22 -42.54 12.61
N ALA A 90 6.24 -41.65 12.43
CA ALA A 90 5.81 -40.69 13.46
C ALA A 90 5.28 -41.33 14.76
N ASN A 91 4.98 -42.64 14.76
CA ASN A 91 4.54 -43.40 15.92
C ASN A 91 5.59 -44.37 16.49
N GLU A 92 6.78 -44.42 15.89
CA GLU A 92 7.84 -45.33 16.30
C GLU A 92 8.51 -44.87 17.60
N ALA A 93 8.66 -45.78 18.56
CA ALA A 93 9.33 -45.46 19.83
C ALA A 93 10.82 -45.12 19.64
N SER A 94 11.46 -45.75 18.65
CA SER A 94 12.86 -45.52 18.31
C SER A 94 13.13 -44.11 17.77
N LEU A 95 12.13 -43.47 17.14
CA LEU A 95 12.22 -42.06 16.73
C LEU A 95 12.31 -41.15 17.95
N ILE A 96 11.41 -41.34 18.93
CA ILE A 96 11.40 -40.57 20.17
C ILE A 96 12.68 -40.79 20.98
N GLU A 97 13.20 -42.02 21.03
CA GLU A 97 14.47 -42.33 21.69
C GLU A 97 15.63 -41.53 21.08
N GLN A 98 15.72 -41.47 19.75
CA GLN A 98 16.75 -40.69 19.05
C GLN A 98 16.61 -39.19 19.31
N LEU A 99 15.38 -38.67 19.25
CA LEU A 99 15.08 -37.25 19.47
C LEU A 99 15.25 -36.83 20.93
N SER A 100 15.20 -37.76 21.89
CA SER A 100 15.26 -37.46 23.33
C SER A 100 16.54 -36.74 23.78
N SER A 101 17.62 -36.85 22.99
CA SER A 101 18.87 -36.13 23.25
C SER A 101 18.88 -34.69 22.74
N PHE A 102 17.86 -34.27 21.99
CA PHE A 102 17.72 -32.94 21.41
C PHE A 102 16.75 -32.08 22.22
N ASP A 103 16.94 -30.77 22.20
CA ASP A 103 16.14 -29.79 22.92
C ASP A 103 15.80 -28.52 22.11
N ALA A 104 16.28 -28.44 20.87
CA ALA A 104 15.78 -27.53 19.84
C ALA A 104 15.23 -28.32 18.64
N PHE A 105 14.01 -28.00 18.20
CA PHE A 105 13.32 -28.68 17.11
C PHE A 105 12.97 -27.67 16.01
N PHE A 106 13.60 -27.77 14.86
CA PHE A 106 13.43 -26.83 13.75
C PHE A 106 12.76 -27.51 12.55
N PHE A 107 11.57 -27.06 12.16
CA PHE A 107 10.82 -27.56 11.02
C PHE A 107 11.20 -26.82 9.72
N LYS A 108 11.65 -27.56 8.71
CA LYS A 108 11.97 -26.98 7.39
C LYS A 108 10.70 -26.49 6.66
N GLY A 109 10.89 -25.65 5.65
CA GLY A 109 9.85 -25.31 4.68
C GLY A 109 9.37 -26.50 3.86
N GLY A 110 8.28 -26.30 3.11
CA GLY A 110 7.63 -27.36 2.34
C GLY A 110 6.13 -27.13 2.22
N ASP A 111 5.38 -28.20 2.44
CA ASP A 111 3.93 -28.27 2.35
C ASP A 111 3.34 -28.50 3.76
N GLN A 112 2.63 -27.49 4.28
CA GLN A 112 2.06 -27.55 5.63
C GLN A 112 0.98 -28.64 5.77
N TRP A 113 0.32 -29.03 4.68
CA TRP A 113 -0.67 -30.09 4.71
C TRP A 113 -0.02 -31.45 4.99
N LYS A 114 1.19 -31.67 4.45
CA LYS A 114 1.94 -32.90 4.74
C LYS A 114 2.36 -32.97 6.20
N TYR A 115 2.84 -31.88 6.78
CA TYR A 115 3.14 -31.84 8.21
C TYR A 115 1.93 -32.17 9.05
N TYR A 116 0.80 -31.50 8.80
CA TYR A 116 -0.44 -31.79 9.53
C TYR A 116 -0.86 -33.26 9.38
N ARG A 117 -0.98 -33.76 8.15
CA ARG A 117 -1.44 -35.12 7.85
C ARG A 117 -0.55 -36.21 8.45
N TYR A 118 0.76 -35.99 8.52
CA TYR A 118 1.70 -37.00 9.03
C TYR A 118 1.81 -37.00 10.55
N TYR A 119 1.60 -35.85 11.20
CA TYR A 119 1.88 -35.69 12.61
C TYR A 119 0.62 -35.64 13.48
N GLN A 120 -0.55 -35.34 12.90
CA GLN A 120 -1.81 -35.34 13.63
C GLN A 120 -2.03 -36.68 14.35
N ALA A 121 -2.32 -36.61 15.66
CA ALA A 121 -2.55 -37.77 16.53
C ALA A 121 -1.39 -38.79 16.55
N SER A 122 -0.15 -38.35 16.30
CA SER A 122 1.05 -39.18 16.40
C SER A 122 1.72 -39.06 17.78
N ARG A 123 2.39 -40.13 18.21
CA ARG A 123 3.21 -40.12 19.43
C ARG A 123 4.33 -39.09 19.37
N PHE A 124 4.85 -38.81 18.18
CA PHE A 124 5.84 -37.75 17.95
C PHE A 124 5.27 -36.36 18.30
N ALA A 125 4.08 -36.00 17.79
CA ALA A 125 3.48 -34.71 18.07
C ALA A 125 3.12 -34.55 19.56
N ASP A 126 2.54 -35.58 20.17
CA ASP A 126 2.21 -35.57 21.61
C ASP A 126 3.46 -35.40 22.47
N TRP A 127 4.53 -36.14 22.15
CA TRP A 127 5.81 -36.02 22.83
C TRP A 127 6.41 -34.61 22.66
N LEU A 128 6.38 -34.05 21.45
CA LEU A 128 6.96 -32.74 21.17
C LEU A 128 6.23 -31.61 21.91
N ARG A 129 4.89 -31.69 22.06
CA ARG A 129 4.12 -30.75 22.89
C ARG A 129 4.60 -30.77 24.34
N ILE A 130 4.78 -31.97 24.92
CA ILE A 130 5.30 -32.12 26.28
C ILE A 130 6.70 -31.52 26.40
N ARG A 131 7.56 -31.73 25.39
CA ARG A 131 8.92 -31.14 25.37
C ARG A 131 8.87 -29.62 25.32
N PHE A 132 7.96 -29.03 24.54
CA PHE A 132 7.75 -27.59 24.50
C PHE A 132 7.32 -27.03 25.86
N GLU A 133 6.36 -27.68 26.54
CA GLU A 133 5.95 -27.32 27.90
C GLU A 133 7.09 -27.47 28.93
N GLN A 134 8.08 -28.32 28.64
CA GLN A 134 9.28 -28.53 29.45
C GLN A 134 10.43 -27.57 29.07
N GLY A 135 10.18 -26.56 28.24
CA GLY A 135 11.14 -25.52 27.89
C GLY A 135 11.97 -25.77 26.63
N ALA A 136 11.68 -26.82 25.85
CA ALA A 136 12.36 -27.03 24.57
C ALA A 136 12.07 -25.88 23.59
N ALA A 137 13.06 -25.53 22.77
CA ALA A 137 12.89 -24.55 21.72
C ALA A 137 12.25 -25.20 20.49
N ILE A 138 11.19 -24.59 19.95
CA ILE A 138 10.56 -25.03 18.68
C ILE A 138 10.62 -23.89 17.67
N GLY A 139 10.97 -24.21 16.44
CA GLY A 139 10.98 -23.20 15.39
C GLY A 139 10.67 -23.80 14.03
N GLY A 140 10.44 -22.95 13.05
CA GLY A 140 10.29 -23.41 11.68
C GLY A 140 10.27 -22.27 10.69
N THR A 141 10.47 -22.62 9.42
CA THR A 141 10.44 -21.69 8.29
C THR A 141 9.32 -22.04 7.32
N SER A 142 8.59 -21.04 6.84
CA SER A 142 7.50 -21.21 5.88
C SER A 142 6.47 -22.24 6.39
N ALA A 143 6.25 -23.36 5.69
CA ALA A 143 5.34 -24.42 6.15
C ALA A 143 5.68 -24.97 7.55
N GLY A 144 6.95 -24.95 7.96
CA GLY A 144 7.35 -25.36 9.31
C GLY A 144 6.91 -24.36 10.39
N MET A 145 6.79 -23.07 10.06
CA MET A 145 6.19 -22.06 10.95
C MET A 145 4.66 -22.16 10.95
N ALA A 146 4.05 -22.45 9.79
CA ALA A 146 2.60 -22.45 9.59
C ALA A 146 1.84 -23.46 10.49
N ILE A 147 2.56 -24.39 11.11
CA ILE A 147 2.02 -25.43 12.01
C ILE A 147 2.22 -25.13 13.51
N LEU A 148 2.70 -23.94 13.85
CA LEU A 148 3.02 -23.55 15.23
C LEU A 148 1.95 -22.64 15.86
N GLY A 149 0.84 -22.39 15.16
CA GLY A 149 -0.28 -21.61 15.68
C GLY A 149 -1.10 -22.41 16.69
N GLU A 150 -2.06 -21.79 17.37
CA GLU A 150 -3.09 -22.57 18.08
C GLU A 150 -3.99 -23.31 17.08
N TRP A 151 -4.30 -22.61 15.99
CA TRP A 151 -4.98 -23.14 14.83
C TRP A 151 -4.09 -22.96 13.60
N ASP A 152 -3.97 -24.03 12.83
CA ASP A 152 -3.11 -24.06 11.66
C ASP A 152 -3.94 -23.91 10.39
N PHE A 153 -3.56 -22.95 9.55
CA PHE A 153 -4.05 -22.88 8.17
C PHE A 153 -3.40 -23.99 7.34
N THR A 154 -4.12 -25.09 7.12
CA THR A 154 -3.52 -26.33 6.61
C THR A 154 -3.26 -26.32 5.11
N ALA A 155 -3.92 -25.43 4.35
CA ALA A 155 -3.87 -25.40 2.89
C ALA A 155 -4.19 -26.75 2.22
N GLU A 156 -4.99 -27.62 2.86
CA GLU A 156 -5.36 -28.96 2.33
C GLU A 156 -5.97 -28.88 0.92
N ASN A 157 -6.75 -27.83 0.67
CA ASN A 157 -7.41 -27.58 -0.62
C ASN A 157 -6.63 -26.61 -1.51
N GLY A 158 -5.35 -26.36 -1.21
CA GLY A 158 -4.56 -25.27 -1.79
C GLY A 158 -4.51 -24.04 -0.89
N SER A 159 -3.64 -23.11 -1.25
CA SER A 159 -3.50 -21.82 -0.55
C SER A 159 -4.73 -20.95 -0.79
N LEU A 160 -5.14 -20.20 0.23
CA LEU A 160 -6.08 -19.08 0.08
C LEU A 160 -5.31 -17.92 -0.56
N LEU A 161 -5.78 -17.42 -1.70
CA LEU A 161 -5.25 -16.17 -2.28
C LEU A 161 -5.91 -14.97 -1.58
N PRO A 162 -5.25 -13.79 -1.53
CA PRO A 162 -5.82 -12.60 -0.93
C PRO A 162 -7.20 -12.23 -1.50
N VAL A 163 -7.33 -12.23 -2.84
CA VAL A 163 -8.57 -11.94 -3.56
C VAL A 163 -9.69 -12.93 -3.22
N ASP A 164 -9.40 -14.24 -3.19
CA ASP A 164 -10.37 -15.27 -2.81
C ASP A 164 -10.92 -15.02 -1.39
N GLY A 165 -10.04 -14.59 -0.48
CA GLY A 165 -10.40 -14.31 0.90
C GLY A 165 -11.25 -13.05 1.04
N MET A 166 -11.07 -12.07 0.17
CA MET A 166 -11.88 -10.85 0.14
C MET A 166 -13.24 -11.09 -0.52
N GLU A 167 -13.32 -11.99 -1.50
CA GLU A 167 -14.55 -12.26 -2.26
C GLU A 167 -15.54 -13.19 -1.56
N ASN A 168 -15.05 -14.23 -0.89
CA ASN A 168 -15.94 -15.26 -0.35
C ASN A 168 -15.37 -15.93 0.90
N LEU A 169 -15.97 -15.63 2.05
CA LEU A 169 -15.56 -16.20 3.34
C LEU A 169 -15.83 -17.71 3.45
N ASP A 170 -16.67 -18.29 2.58
CA ASP A 170 -16.99 -19.71 2.54
C ASP A 170 -16.25 -20.47 1.42
N ALA A 171 -15.24 -19.83 0.79
CA ALA A 171 -14.40 -20.47 -0.20
C ALA A 171 -13.77 -21.77 0.35
N ARG A 172 -13.60 -22.77 -0.52
CA ARG A 172 -13.09 -24.10 -0.13
C ARG A 172 -11.70 -24.10 0.49
N TYR A 173 -10.95 -23.00 0.35
CA TYR A 173 -9.58 -22.84 0.83
C TYR A 173 -9.51 -22.57 2.33
N PHE A 174 -10.57 -22.07 2.99
CA PHE A 174 -10.60 -21.86 4.44
C PHE A 174 -10.61 -23.22 5.18
N ARG A 175 -9.42 -23.77 5.41
CA ARG A 175 -9.18 -25.05 6.09
C ARG A 175 -8.25 -24.82 7.26
N PHE A 176 -8.81 -25.01 8.44
CA PHE A 176 -8.15 -24.81 9.72
C PHE A 176 -8.30 -26.05 10.56
N GLN A 177 -7.22 -26.40 11.25
CA GLN A 177 -7.19 -27.51 12.17
C GLN A 177 -6.53 -27.07 13.48
N LYS A 178 -6.88 -27.75 14.56
CA LYS A 178 -6.34 -27.47 15.90
C LYS A 178 -5.45 -28.63 16.35
N GLU A 179 -4.71 -28.40 17.43
CA GLU A 179 -4.08 -29.44 18.24
C GLU A 179 -2.92 -30.15 17.55
N LEU A 180 -2.29 -29.59 16.50
CA LEU A 180 -1.06 -30.20 15.99
C LEU A 180 0.13 -29.85 16.88
N LEU A 181 0.56 -28.60 16.89
CA LEU A 181 1.56 -28.06 17.80
C LEU A 181 1.09 -26.68 18.26
N PRO A 182 0.18 -26.59 19.25
CA PRO A 182 -0.43 -25.34 19.71
C PRO A 182 0.55 -24.48 20.52
N CYS A 183 1.68 -24.15 19.90
CA CYS A 183 2.82 -23.47 20.50
C CYS A 183 2.54 -21.98 20.74
N LEU A 184 1.64 -21.38 19.94
CA LEU A 184 1.27 -19.97 19.98
C LEU A 184 -0.23 -19.78 20.30
N PRO A 185 -0.66 -19.94 21.57
CA PRO A 185 -2.06 -19.79 21.98
C PRO A 185 -2.64 -18.43 21.60
N GLY A 186 -3.87 -18.42 21.05
CA GLY A 186 -4.57 -17.21 20.63
C GLY A 186 -4.17 -16.68 19.25
N PHE A 187 -3.24 -17.35 18.55
CA PHE A 187 -2.76 -16.90 17.24
C PHE A 187 -2.89 -17.94 16.14
N ILE A 188 -3.14 -17.46 14.92
CA ILE A 188 -2.86 -18.16 13.66
C ILE A 188 -1.61 -17.55 13.02
N THR A 189 -0.88 -18.34 12.26
CA THR A 189 0.36 -17.90 11.61
C THR A 189 0.23 -17.86 10.09
N ASP A 190 0.94 -16.93 9.47
CA ASP A 190 1.12 -16.88 8.02
C ASP A 190 2.55 -16.50 7.68
N THR A 191 3.01 -17.01 6.55
CA THR A 191 4.40 -16.90 6.09
C THR A 191 4.42 -16.31 4.70
N HIS A 192 5.61 -15.92 4.24
CA HIS A 192 5.79 -15.20 2.99
C HIS A 192 4.79 -14.05 2.82
N PHE A 193 4.73 -13.20 3.84
CA PHE A 193 3.56 -12.38 4.11
C PHE A 193 3.42 -11.17 3.17
N ALA A 194 4.27 -10.14 3.31
CA ALA A 194 4.20 -8.94 2.47
C ALA A 194 4.44 -9.25 0.99
N GLU A 195 5.41 -10.12 0.66
CA GLU A 195 5.80 -10.41 -0.72
C GLU A 195 4.72 -11.12 -1.54
N ARG A 196 3.69 -11.68 -0.88
CA ARG A 196 2.53 -12.30 -1.52
C ARG A 196 1.23 -11.56 -1.20
N GLY A 197 1.33 -10.34 -0.67
CA GLY A 197 0.19 -9.50 -0.28
C GLY A 197 -0.81 -10.18 0.65
N ARG A 198 -0.34 -10.96 1.64
CA ARG A 198 -1.21 -11.86 2.43
C ARG A 198 -1.99 -11.20 3.56
N LEU A 199 -1.85 -9.89 3.76
CA LEU A 199 -2.59 -9.16 4.81
C LEU A 199 -4.11 -9.28 4.65
N PRO A 200 -4.73 -8.99 3.50
CA PRO A 200 -6.18 -9.16 3.34
C PRO A 200 -6.64 -10.59 3.58
N ARG A 201 -5.88 -11.60 3.11
CA ARG A 201 -6.17 -13.00 3.40
C ARG A 201 -6.15 -13.27 4.90
N MET A 202 -5.14 -12.77 5.64
CA MET A 202 -5.06 -12.96 7.09
C MET A 202 -6.29 -12.41 7.79
N LEU A 203 -6.71 -11.20 7.43
CA LEU A 203 -7.91 -10.60 8.01
C LEU A 203 -9.17 -11.42 7.70
N SER A 204 -9.30 -11.95 6.48
CA SER A 204 -10.38 -12.88 6.14
C SER A 204 -10.29 -14.19 6.93
N MET A 205 -9.10 -14.73 7.16
CA MET A 205 -8.90 -15.91 8.01
C MET A 205 -9.37 -15.63 9.46
N LEU A 206 -9.05 -14.47 10.02
CA LEU A 206 -9.54 -14.07 11.34
C LEU A 206 -11.07 -13.94 11.36
N GLY A 207 -11.65 -13.31 10.36
CA GLY A 207 -13.11 -13.21 10.22
C GLY A 207 -13.78 -14.58 10.09
N TYR A 208 -13.17 -15.51 9.35
CA TYR A 208 -13.65 -16.89 9.24
C TYR A 208 -13.60 -17.60 10.61
N MET A 209 -12.51 -17.47 11.34
CA MET A 209 -12.36 -18.06 12.67
C MET A 209 -13.45 -17.54 13.62
N GLN A 210 -13.72 -16.22 13.62
CA GLN A 210 -14.76 -15.66 14.48
C GLN A 210 -16.17 -16.07 14.03
N LEU A 211 -16.52 -15.87 12.75
CA LEU A 211 -17.89 -16.03 12.26
C LEU A 211 -18.30 -17.49 12.01
N ARG A 212 -17.35 -18.36 11.64
CA ARG A 212 -17.64 -19.76 11.26
C ARG A 212 -17.15 -20.79 12.28
N LYS A 213 -16.11 -20.47 13.06
CA LYS A 213 -15.61 -21.35 14.15
C LYS A 213 -16.00 -20.86 15.55
N GLY A 214 -16.46 -19.62 15.70
CA GLY A 214 -16.82 -19.05 17.00
C GLY A 214 -15.60 -18.82 17.91
N VAL A 215 -14.41 -18.65 17.33
CA VAL A 215 -13.16 -18.44 18.07
C VAL A 215 -12.53 -17.15 17.63
N GLU A 216 -12.24 -16.27 18.59
CA GLU A 216 -11.47 -15.06 18.35
C GLU A 216 -9.97 -15.39 18.34
N MET A 217 -9.29 -14.98 17.28
CA MET A 217 -7.86 -15.22 17.07
C MET A 217 -7.16 -13.90 16.73
N TRP A 218 -5.86 -13.86 16.94
CA TRP A 218 -4.95 -12.89 16.34
C TRP A 218 -4.14 -13.54 15.22
N GLY A 219 -3.68 -12.74 14.27
CA GLY A 219 -2.80 -13.18 13.19
C GLY A 219 -1.36 -12.77 13.46
N VAL A 220 -0.40 -13.63 13.10
CA VAL A 220 1.02 -13.29 12.97
C VAL A 220 1.47 -13.59 11.54
N GLY A 221 1.66 -12.55 10.74
CA GLY A 221 2.26 -12.63 9.42
C GLY A 221 3.75 -12.31 9.47
N VAL A 222 4.60 -13.16 8.93
CA VAL A 222 6.06 -12.93 8.87
C VAL A 222 6.53 -12.91 7.42
N ASP A 223 7.19 -11.82 7.03
CA ASP A 223 7.77 -11.64 5.70
C ASP A 223 8.94 -12.61 5.45
N ASP A 224 9.31 -12.86 4.18
CA ASP A 224 10.57 -13.55 3.91
C ASP A 224 11.76 -12.82 4.56
N ARG A 225 12.82 -13.62 4.81
CA ARG A 225 14.06 -13.14 5.41
C ARG A 225 13.85 -12.40 6.72
N THR A 226 12.81 -12.79 7.45
CA THR A 226 12.37 -12.19 8.70
C THR A 226 11.93 -13.29 9.65
N ALA A 227 12.15 -13.06 10.95
CA ALA A 227 11.80 -13.96 12.02
C ALA A 227 11.23 -13.21 13.23
N LEU A 228 10.30 -13.84 13.92
CA LEU A 228 9.87 -13.47 15.27
C LEU A 228 10.49 -14.45 16.27
N MET A 229 11.34 -13.92 17.15
CA MET A 229 11.99 -14.66 18.23
C MET A 229 11.18 -14.48 19.52
N VAL A 230 10.36 -15.47 19.88
CA VAL A 230 9.50 -15.42 21.09
C VAL A 230 10.21 -16.11 22.23
N ASP A 231 10.60 -15.34 23.25
CA ASP A 231 11.22 -15.91 24.44
C ASP A 231 10.21 -16.63 25.34
N ALA A 232 10.71 -17.32 26.37
CA ALA A 232 9.88 -18.04 27.34
C ALA A 232 8.93 -17.14 28.16
N THR A 233 9.11 -15.81 28.13
CA THR A 233 8.19 -14.86 28.76
C THR A 233 7.00 -14.51 27.86
N GLY A 234 7.05 -14.88 26.58
CA GLY A 234 6.03 -14.57 25.58
C GLY A 234 6.25 -13.25 24.86
N VAL A 235 7.44 -12.66 24.97
CA VAL A 235 7.80 -11.43 24.24
C VAL A 235 8.50 -11.82 22.95
N GLY A 236 7.92 -11.42 21.83
CA GLY A 236 8.48 -11.60 20.49
C GLY A 236 9.39 -10.43 20.12
N THR A 237 10.60 -10.73 19.64
CA THR A 237 11.52 -9.75 19.05
C THR A 237 11.70 -10.02 17.57
N VAL A 238 11.50 -9.00 16.74
CA VAL A 238 11.66 -9.10 15.28
C VAL A 238 13.14 -9.08 14.90
N SER A 239 13.54 -9.93 13.95
CA SER A 239 14.88 -9.93 13.35
C SER A 239 14.80 -10.22 11.85
N GLY A 240 15.56 -9.51 11.02
CA GLY A 240 15.62 -9.73 9.58
C GLY A 240 15.43 -8.46 8.78
N THR A 241 15.06 -8.60 7.51
CA THR A 241 15.00 -7.50 6.54
C THR A 241 13.60 -6.98 6.24
N GLY A 242 12.56 -7.68 6.69
CA GLY A 242 11.15 -7.31 6.52
C GLY A 242 10.47 -6.98 7.84
N ALA A 243 9.15 -7.16 7.87
CA ALA A 243 8.31 -6.95 9.04
C ALA A 243 7.68 -8.24 9.57
N VAL A 244 7.25 -8.14 10.83
CA VAL A 244 6.25 -9.03 11.43
C VAL A 244 4.99 -8.21 11.64
N THR A 245 3.90 -8.64 11.02
CA THR A 245 2.59 -8.01 11.13
C THR A 245 1.70 -8.78 12.09
N PHE A 246 1.15 -8.11 13.08
CA PHE A 246 0.12 -8.63 13.97
C PHE A 246 -1.22 -8.04 13.60
N ALA A 247 -2.28 -8.85 13.61
CA ALA A 247 -3.62 -8.38 13.32
C ALA A 247 -4.65 -8.95 14.31
N GLY A 248 -5.59 -8.11 14.73
CA GLY A 248 -6.70 -8.47 15.60
C GLY A 248 -8.01 -7.84 15.13
N ILE A 249 -9.14 -8.44 15.50
CA ILE A 249 -10.47 -7.89 15.23
C ILE A 249 -10.75 -6.81 16.27
N ALA A 250 -11.14 -5.61 15.82
CA ALA A 250 -11.38 -4.46 16.70
C ALA A 250 -12.81 -3.90 16.59
N GLY A 251 -13.62 -4.41 15.68
CA GLY A 251 -14.97 -3.94 15.39
C GLY A 251 -15.90 -5.05 14.93
N ALA A 252 -17.13 -4.67 14.57
CA ALA A 252 -18.13 -5.65 14.16
C ALA A 252 -17.74 -6.36 12.85
N LEU A 253 -17.99 -7.66 12.80
CA LEU A 253 -17.86 -8.48 11.60
C LEU A 253 -19.23 -9.03 11.17
N SER A 254 -19.43 -9.15 9.86
CA SER A 254 -20.58 -9.86 9.30
C SER A 254 -20.21 -10.45 7.94
N ALA A 255 -20.77 -11.61 7.61
CA ALA A 255 -20.66 -12.19 6.28
C ALA A 255 -21.84 -13.15 6.08
N GLU A 256 -22.67 -12.86 5.09
CA GLU A 256 -23.67 -13.80 4.61
C GLU A 256 -23.01 -15.05 4.00
N ALA A 257 -23.81 -16.08 3.72
CA ALA A 257 -23.29 -17.29 3.09
C ALA A 257 -22.77 -16.98 1.67
N ASN A 258 -21.56 -17.46 1.35
CA ASN A 258 -20.90 -17.25 0.07
C ASN A 258 -20.71 -15.77 -0.32
N SER A 259 -20.58 -14.88 0.66
CA SER A 259 -20.39 -13.44 0.45
C SER A 259 -19.03 -12.96 0.97
N PRO A 260 -18.57 -11.77 0.51
CA PRO A 260 -17.40 -11.11 1.06
C PRO A 260 -17.47 -10.92 2.57
N LEU A 261 -16.31 -10.84 3.23
CA LEU A 261 -16.25 -10.40 4.62
C LEU A 261 -16.52 -8.89 4.68
N LYS A 262 -17.51 -8.51 5.49
CA LYS A 262 -17.68 -7.14 5.97
C LYS A 262 -17.08 -7.02 7.36
N ALA A 263 -16.15 -6.09 7.51
CA ALA A 263 -15.42 -5.85 8.74
C ALA A 263 -15.32 -4.35 9.01
N GLU A 264 -15.88 -3.91 10.13
CA GLU A 264 -15.83 -2.51 10.54
C GLU A 264 -14.40 -2.06 10.84
N SER A 265 -13.64 -2.89 11.55
CA SER A 265 -12.25 -2.62 11.87
C SER A 265 -11.47 -3.87 12.27
N PHE A 266 -10.25 -3.92 11.75
CA PHE A 266 -9.14 -4.68 12.28
C PHE A 266 -8.11 -3.70 12.83
N GLU A 267 -7.47 -4.11 13.91
CA GLU A 267 -6.25 -3.47 14.41
C GLU A 267 -5.04 -4.20 13.84
N ILE A 268 -4.11 -3.44 13.27
CA ILE A 268 -2.89 -3.96 12.64
C ILE A 268 -1.69 -3.27 13.27
N VAL A 269 -0.69 -4.07 13.61
CA VAL A 269 0.63 -3.65 14.07
C VAL A 269 1.66 -4.20 13.10
N SER A 270 2.65 -3.40 12.69
CA SER A 270 3.79 -3.87 11.91
C SER A 270 5.06 -3.52 12.65
N LEU A 271 5.92 -4.51 12.88
CA LEU A 271 7.18 -4.34 13.59
C LEU A 271 8.36 -4.79 12.73
N VAL A 272 9.45 -4.01 12.75
CA VAL A 272 10.69 -4.29 12.02
C VAL A 272 11.83 -4.65 13.00
N GLN A 273 13.02 -4.92 12.48
CA GLN A 273 14.17 -5.40 13.24
C GLN A 273 14.35 -4.73 14.62
N ASN A 274 14.57 -5.56 15.65
CA ASN A 274 14.76 -5.24 17.08
C ASN A 274 13.50 -4.74 17.83
N GLN A 275 12.39 -4.54 17.13
CA GLN A 275 11.14 -4.16 17.77
C GLN A 275 10.44 -5.40 18.36
N LYS A 276 9.59 -5.14 19.35
CA LYS A 276 9.05 -6.12 20.28
C LYS A 276 7.56 -5.99 20.49
N PHE A 277 6.92 -7.15 20.59
CA PHE A 277 5.49 -7.32 20.86
C PHE A 277 5.32 -8.32 22.01
N ASP A 278 4.46 -8.00 22.98
CA ASP A 278 4.07 -8.94 24.02
C ASP A 278 2.85 -9.74 23.53
N LEU A 279 3.03 -11.03 23.28
CA LEU A 279 1.96 -11.87 22.70
C LEU A 279 0.86 -12.18 23.71
N LYS A 280 1.10 -12.03 25.02
CA LYS A 280 0.11 -12.28 26.06
C LYS A 280 -0.80 -11.08 26.25
N THR A 281 -0.24 -9.87 26.30
CA THR A 281 -1.03 -8.63 26.44
C THR A 281 -1.52 -8.10 25.09
N LYS A 282 -0.92 -8.56 23.99
CA LYS A 282 -1.16 -8.07 22.62
C LYS A 282 -0.78 -6.60 22.46
N GLU A 283 0.29 -6.18 23.13
CA GLU A 283 0.75 -4.79 23.15
C GLU A 283 2.15 -4.66 22.54
N VAL A 284 2.40 -3.50 21.92
CA VAL A 284 3.74 -3.14 21.45
C VAL A 284 4.60 -2.70 22.64
N VAL A 285 5.76 -3.32 22.78
CA VAL A 285 6.74 -2.99 23.84
C VAL A 285 7.71 -1.91 23.38
N THR A 286 7.82 -1.70 22.06
CA THR A 286 8.73 -0.73 21.45
C THR A 286 8.18 0.68 21.53
N GLN A 287 9.03 1.65 21.84
CA GLN A 287 8.70 3.06 21.73
C GLN A 287 8.91 3.56 20.30
N PHE A 288 7.97 4.33 19.79
CA PHE A 288 8.05 4.95 18.48
C PHE A 288 8.39 6.43 18.60
N GLU A 289 9.18 6.94 17.65
CA GLU A 289 9.69 8.31 17.68
C GLU A 289 8.78 9.29 16.94
N LYS A 290 8.21 8.88 15.80
CA LYS A 290 7.29 9.73 15.03
C LYS A 290 5.87 9.47 15.49
N VAL A 291 5.17 10.54 15.84
CA VAL A 291 3.76 10.49 16.20
C VAL A 291 2.96 11.05 15.03
N TYR A 292 2.00 10.26 14.56
CA TYR A 292 0.94 10.73 13.69
C TYR A 292 -0.29 11.04 14.52
N VAL A 293 -0.96 12.11 14.16
CA VAL A 293 -2.24 12.51 14.73
C VAL A 293 -3.20 12.64 13.56
N SER A 294 -4.29 11.91 13.61
CA SER A 294 -5.32 12.01 12.59
C SER A 294 -5.92 13.42 12.57
N VAL A 295 -6.12 13.94 11.36
CA VAL A 295 -6.72 15.26 11.15
C VAL A 295 -8.10 15.04 10.55
N ASP A 296 -9.11 15.64 11.16
CA ASP A 296 -10.46 15.66 10.59
C ASP A 296 -10.42 16.28 9.20
N GLN A 297 -10.93 15.55 8.22
CA GLN A 297 -10.92 15.97 6.83
C GLN A 297 -12.20 16.74 6.51
N SER A 298 -12.03 17.96 5.99
CA SER A 298 -13.10 18.73 5.38
C SER A 298 -13.08 18.56 3.86
N PHE A 299 -14.25 18.35 3.27
CA PHE A 299 -14.42 18.17 1.83
C PHE A 299 -15.39 19.20 1.26
N ILE A 300 -15.24 19.52 -0.01
CA ILE A 300 -16.25 20.31 -0.74
C ILE A 300 -17.34 19.39 -1.30
N ASN A 301 -18.57 19.90 -1.43
CA ASN A 301 -19.70 19.14 -1.95
C ASN A 301 -19.69 19.07 -3.49
N ARG A 302 -18.80 18.27 -4.06
CA ARG A 302 -18.58 18.14 -5.51
C ARG A 302 -19.03 16.80 -6.02
N GLU A 303 -19.85 16.74 -7.08
CA GLU A 303 -20.18 15.51 -7.82
C GLU A 303 -18.93 14.76 -8.32
N MET A 304 -18.67 13.54 -7.85
CA MET A 304 -17.64 12.66 -8.41
C MET A 304 -18.17 11.28 -8.71
N ALA A 305 -17.51 10.59 -9.63
CA ALA A 305 -17.75 9.22 -10.04
C ALA A 305 -16.39 8.57 -10.30
N LEU A 306 -16.01 7.56 -9.52
CA LEU A 306 -14.78 6.79 -9.74
C LEU A 306 -15.18 5.38 -10.11
N VAL A 307 -14.85 4.92 -11.32
CA VAL A 307 -15.32 3.63 -11.85
C VAL A 307 -14.14 2.82 -12.34
N GLY A 308 -13.89 1.65 -11.75
CA GLY A 308 -12.67 0.91 -12.07
C GLY A 308 -12.64 0.31 -13.49
N ASN A 309 -13.79 0.13 -14.15
CA ASN A 309 -13.87 -0.06 -15.61
C ASN A 309 -14.83 0.96 -16.24
N LEU A 310 -14.35 1.72 -17.22
CA LEU A 310 -15.17 2.63 -18.00
C LEU A 310 -15.71 1.88 -19.22
N ASP A 311 -16.86 1.22 -19.05
CA ASP A 311 -17.63 0.72 -20.19
C ASP A 311 -18.50 1.83 -20.79
N ASP A 312 -18.69 1.78 -22.11
CA ASP A 312 -19.31 2.73 -23.05
C ASP A 312 -20.65 3.38 -22.62
N ALA A 313 -21.36 2.88 -21.59
CA ALA A 313 -22.78 3.16 -21.40
C ALA A 313 -23.16 4.38 -20.52
N ASN A 314 -22.22 5.12 -19.92
CA ASN A 314 -22.54 6.05 -18.80
C ASN A 314 -22.20 7.55 -18.98
N VAL A 315 -21.88 8.05 -20.18
CA VAL A 315 -21.45 9.46 -20.36
C VAL A 315 -22.40 10.26 -21.27
N ASN A 316 -23.51 10.77 -20.70
CA ASN A 316 -24.55 11.52 -21.42
C ASN A 316 -24.57 13.06 -21.14
N GLN A 317 -23.42 13.76 -21.06
CA GLN A 317 -23.36 15.23 -20.85
C GLN A 317 -22.06 15.89 -21.40
N LYS A 318 -22.03 17.23 -21.53
CA LYS A 318 -20.85 18.03 -21.94
C LYS A 318 -19.64 17.73 -21.05
N SER A 319 -18.56 17.18 -21.61
CA SER A 319 -17.43 16.62 -20.85
C SER A 319 -16.08 16.91 -21.51
N ILE A 320 -15.02 17.15 -20.73
CA ILE A 320 -13.63 16.94 -21.19
C ILE A 320 -13.30 15.47 -20.97
N VAL A 321 -12.76 14.75 -21.96
CA VAL A 321 -12.33 13.35 -21.78
C VAL A 321 -10.84 13.20 -22.05
N PHE A 322 -10.11 12.62 -21.10
CA PHE A 322 -8.74 12.16 -21.33
C PHE A 322 -8.83 10.72 -21.81
N LEU A 323 -8.43 10.39 -23.03
CA LEU A 323 -8.42 9.01 -23.54
C LEU A 323 -7.01 8.48 -23.75
N ASN A 324 -6.85 7.17 -23.73
CA ASN A 324 -5.66 6.50 -24.26
C ASN A 324 -6.02 5.72 -25.55
N ASN A 325 -5.09 5.65 -26.50
CA ASN A 325 -5.15 4.91 -27.78
C ASN A 325 -6.06 5.42 -28.92
N ILE A 326 -5.79 6.64 -29.40
CA ILE A 326 -5.86 6.93 -30.84
C ILE A 326 -4.44 7.35 -31.24
N GLU A 327 -3.69 6.45 -31.89
CA GLU A 327 -2.26 6.58 -32.31
C GLU A 327 -1.59 7.94 -32.00
N GLY A 328 -1.14 8.13 -30.76
CA GLY A 328 -0.57 9.41 -30.29
C GLY A 328 -0.89 9.69 -28.82
N LYS A 329 -0.14 10.64 -28.22
CA LYS A 329 -0.46 11.23 -26.92
C LYS A 329 -1.69 12.13 -27.12
N THR A 330 -2.88 11.65 -26.78
CA THR A 330 -4.11 12.21 -27.34
C THR A 330 -5.10 12.58 -26.22
N LEU A 331 -5.30 13.89 -25.98
CA LEU A 331 -6.51 14.38 -25.30
C LEU A 331 -7.68 14.31 -26.27
N VAL A 332 -8.87 13.88 -25.86
CA VAL A 332 -10.06 13.83 -26.75
C VAL A 332 -11.21 14.63 -26.14
N PHE A 333 -11.45 15.83 -26.66
CA PHE A 333 -12.68 16.56 -26.34
C PHE A 333 -13.85 15.87 -27.00
N ALA A 334 -14.97 15.68 -26.30
CA ALA A 334 -16.24 15.36 -26.94
C ALA A 334 -17.31 16.33 -26.49
N LYS A 335 -17.89 17.03 -27.46
CA LYS A 335 -19.13 17.77 -27.28
C LYS A 335 -20.30 16.76 -27.36
N ASN A 336 -20.61 16.16 -26.21
CA ASN A 336 -21.71 15.21 -25.94
C ASN A 336 -21.59 13.75 -26.43
N ASN A 337 -22.32 12.89 -25.70
CA ASN A 337 -22.57 11.44 -25.80
C ASN A 337 -21.38 10.58 -26.20
N PHE A 338 -20.65 10.15 -25.17
CA PHE A 338 -19.61 9.14 -25.29
C PHE A 338 -20.29 7.77 -25.45
N PHE A 339 -20.09 7.18 -26.63
CA PHE A 339 -20.39 5.80 -27.05
C PHE A 339 -21.85 5.35 -27.12
N SER A 340 -22.57 5.80 -28.15
CA SER A 340 -23.54 4.93 -28.83
C SER A 340 -22.97 4.49 -30.17
N GLU A 341 -22.96 3.18 -30.45
CA GLU A 341 -22.58 2.63 -31.76
C GLU A 341 -23.23 3.44 -32.90
N GLY A 342 -22.40 4.06 -33.73
CA GLY A 342 -22.80 4.42 -35.10
C GLY A 342 -23.24 5.84 -35.40
N SER A 343 -22.70 6.89 -34.75
CA SER A 343 -22.51 8.20 -35.42
C SER A 343 -21.62 9.14 -34.60
N LEU A 344 -20.36 9.30 -35.03
CA LEU A 344 -19.50 10.43 -34.66
C LEU A 344 -19.99 11.68 -35.42
N GLU A 345 -21.11 12.27 -34.97
CA GLU A 345 -21.59 13.56 -35.48
C GLU A 345 -21.74 14.55 -34.33
N GLU A 346 -20.62 14.97 -33.72
CA GLU A 346 -20.36 16.35 -33.23
C GLU A 346 -18.92 16.48 -32.70
N GLU A 347 -18.33 17.67 -32.83
CA GLU A 347 -16.89 17.99 -32.74
C GLU A 347 -16.10 17.26 -31.64
N VAL A 348 -15.35 16.24 -32.07
CA VAL A 348 -14.28 15.64 -31.30
C VAL A 348 -12.98 16.36 -31.63
N HIS A 349 -12.39 17.06 -30.66
CA HIS A 349 -11.10 17.73 -30.85
C HIS A 349 -10.01 16.89 -30.19
N VAL A 350 -8.90 16.66 -30.89
CA VAL A 350 -7.72 16.00 -30.33
C VAL A 350 -6.70 17.08 -29.97
N LEU A 351 -6.28 17.20 -28.70
CA LEU A 351 -5.12 18.06 -28.39
C LEU A 351 -3.84 17.31 -28.71
N ASP A 352 -3.12 17.80 -29.71
CA ASP A 352 -1.69 17.58 -29.87
C ASP A 352 -0.98 18.91 -29.56
N HIS A 353 -0.80 19.20 -28.27
CA HIS A 353 -0.14 20.40 -27.73
C HIS A 353 -0.75 21.79 -28.04
N GLU A 354 -1.82 21.90 -28.85
CA GLU A 354 -2.47 23.19 -29.17
C GLU A 354 -3.97 23.19 -28.88
N TRP A 355 -4.45 24.24 -28.19
CA TRP A 355 -5.86 24.43 -27.86
C TRP A 355 -6.73 24.79 -29.08
N PRO A 356 -7.93 24.20 -29.25
CA PRO A 356 -8.78 24.47 -30.41
C PRO A 356 -9.20 25.94 -30.52
N GLU A 357 -9.43 26.39 -31.74
CA GLU A 357 -10.01 27.70 -31.98
C GLU A 357 -11.37 27.83 -31.25
N GLY A 358 -11.60 28.96 -30.58
CA GLY A 358 -12.82 29.17 -29.81
C GLY A 358 -12.81 28.59 -28.39
N THR A 359 -11.70 28.01 -27.91
CA THR A 359 -11.54 27.51 -26.53
C THR A 359 -12.11 28.45 -25.47
N ARG A 360 -11.77 29.73 -25.57
CA ARG A 360 -12.23 30.77 -24.62
C ARG A 360 -13.75 30.91 -24.52
N LYS A 361 -14.51 30.55 -25.57
CA LYS A 361 -15.97 30.67 -25.59
C LYS A 361 -16.63 29.52 -24.83
N TRP A 362 -16.13 28.30 -25.00
CA TRP A 362 -16.78 27.10 -24.45
C TRP A 362 -16.17 26.61 -23.14
N LEU A 363 -14.90 26.93 -22.85
CA LEU A 363 -14.22 26.50 -21.63
C LEU A 363 -14.92 26.96 -20.32
N PRO A 364 -15.50 28.17 -20.27
CA PRO A 364 -16.35 28.58 -19.15
C PRO A 364 -17.66 27.78 -19.00
N GLU A 365 -18.14 27.09 -20.03
CA GLU A 365 -19.41 26.34 -20.01
C GLU A 365 -19.29 24.90 -19.50
N ILE A 366 -18.07 24.44 -19.18
CA ILE A 366 -17.83 23.04 -18.84
C ILE A 366 -18.40 22.69 -17.46
N THR A 367 -19.18 21.61 -17.40
CA THR A 367 -19.80 21.11 -16.16
C THR A 367 -19.25 19.74 -15.74
N LYS A 368 -18.41 19.10 -16.56
CA LYS A 368 -17.83 17.77 -16.26
C LYS A 368 -16.41 17.62 -16.80
N ILE A 369 -15.54 16.99 -16.00
CA ILE A 369 -14.19 16.55 -16.40
C ILE A 369 -14.12 15.02 -16.22
N VAL A 370 -13.66 14.31 -17.25
CA VAL A 370 -13.59 12.84 -17.31
C VAL A 370 -12.14 12.42 -17.51
N LEU A 371 -11.54 11.79 -16.50
CA LEU A 371 -10.22 11.16 -16.58
C LEU A 371 -10.37 9.71 -17.04
N ALA A 372 -9.77 9.34 -18.16
CA ALA A 372 -9.74 7.96 -18.68
C ALA A 372 -8.37 7.67 -19.34
N THR A 373 -7.30 7.98 -18.61
CA THR A 373 -5.90 7.79 -19.04
C THR A 373 -5.05 7.23 -17.90
N ASP A 374 -4.02 6.48 -18.23
CA ASP A 374 -2.95 6.05 -17.32
C ASP A 374 -1.69 6.95 -17.42
N ASP A 375 -1.65 7.90 -18.37
CA ASP A 375 -0.56 8.86 -18.56
C ASP A 375 -0.81 10.13 -17.72
N TYR A 376 -0.33 10.11 -16.48
CA TYR A 376 -0.39 11.31 -15.61
C TYR A 376 0.42 12.48 -16.17
N ALA A 377 1.51 12.23 -16.90
CA ALA A 377 2.35 13.29 -17.43
C ALA A 377 1.60 14.13 -18.48
N ALA A 378 0.72 13.51 -19.26
CA ALA A 378 -0.19 14.22 -20.17
C ALA A 378 -1.20 15.09 -19.40
N VAL A 379 -1.74 14.59 -18.29
CA VAL A 379 -2.65 15.36 -17.42
C VAL A 379 -1.91 16.56 -16.81
N ALA A 380 -0.72 16.33 -16.24
CA ALA A 380 0.11 17.36 -15.62
C ALA A 380 0.49 18.45 -16.63
N ALA A 381 0.95 18.08 -17.82
CA ALA A 381 1.32 19.04 -18.87
C ALA A 381 0.15 19.96 -19.27
N LEU A 382 -1.09 19.46 -19.26
CA LEU A 382 -2.27 20.27 -19.54
C LEU A 382 -2.56 21.26 -18.40
N LEU A 383 -2.43 20.80 -17.16
CA LEU A 383 -2.63 21.65 -15.98
C LEU A 383 -1.55 22.70 -15.83
N GLU A 384 -0.35 22.44 -16.36
CA GLU A 384 0.79 23.36 -16.36
C GLU A 384 0.83 24.29 -17.59
N ASP A 385 -0.11 24.17 -18.54
CA ASP A 385 -0.18 25.05 -19.72
C ASP A 385 -0.40 26.52 -19.32
N ASP A 386 0.41 27.42 -19.86
CA ASP A 386 0.37 28.85 -19.50
C ASP A 386 -0.95 29.55 -19.88
N ASN A 387 -1.71 29.04 -20.86
CA ASN A 387 -2.92 29.71 -21.35
C ASN A 387 -4.14 29.38 -20.50
N TYR A 388 -4.38 28.09 -20.27
CA TYR A 388 -5.61 27.60 -19.64
C TYR A 388 -5.35 26.68 -18.44
N GLY A 389 -4.11 26.25 -18.20
CA GLY A 389 -3.72 25.42 -17.06
C GLY A 389 -4.15 25.99 -15.71
N PRO A 390 -3.81 27.26 -15.38
CA PRO A 390 -4.27 27.89 -14.13
C PRO A 390 -5.80 27.91 -13.97
N TYR A 391 -6.54 28.15 -15.05
CA TYR A 391 -8.00 28.10 -15.03
C TYR A 391 -8.51 26.68 -14.77
N LEU A 392 -7.94 25.67 -15.43
CA LEU A 392 -8.31 24.26 -15.21
C LEU A 392 -7.98 23.79 -13.80
N GLN A 393 -6.81 24.14 -13.27
CA GLN A 393 -6.43 23.82 -11.88
C GLN A 393 -7.40 24.45 -10.87
N ALA A 394 -7.80 25.70 -11.08
CA ALA A 394 -8.78 26.37 -10.23
C ALA A 394 -10.17 25.74 -10.38
N LEU A 395 -10.59 25.43 -11.62
CA LEU A 395 -11.88 24.82 -11.92
C LEU A 395 -12.01 23.44 -11.26
N LEU A 396 -10.94 22.64 -11.35
CA LEU A 396 -10.79 21.35 -10.68
C LEU A 396 -10.91 21.44 -9.17
N LYS A 397 -10.85 22.61 -8.54
CA LYS A 397 -10.99 22.77 -7.07
C LYS A 397 -12.39 23.21 -6.64
N THR A 398 -13.33 23.41 -7.57
CA THR A 398 -14.69 23.87 -7.27
C THR A 398 -15.71 22.73 -7.27
N SER A 399 -16.83 22.91 -6.56
CA SER A 399 -18.01 22.03 -6.69
C SER A 399 -18.76 22.16 -8.01
N SER A 400 -18.48 23.22 -8.79
CA SER A 400 -19.23 23.56 -10.01
C SER A 400 -19.01 22.62 -11.20
N VAL A 401 -18.12 21.64 -11.06
CA VAL A 401 -17.76 20.68 -12.10
C VAL A 401 -17.75 19.27 -11.53
N ALA A 402 -18.48 18.37 -12.18
CA ALA A 402 -18.47 16.96 -11.86
C ALA A 402 -17.16 16.30 -12.33
N ILE A 403 -16.63 15.37 -11.55
CA ILE A 403 -15.42 14.61 -11.90
C ILE A 403 -15.80 13.15 -12.13
N LEU A 404 -15.53 12.65 -13.33
CA LEU A 404 -15.55 11.21 -13.61
C LEU A 404 -14.10 10.78 -13.76
N ALA A 405 -13.68 9.71 -13.08
CA ALA A 405 -12.39 9.08 -13.35
C ALA A 405 -12.61 7.57 -13.45
N GLY A 406 -11.88 6.91 -14.32
CA GLY A 406 -11.94 5.47 -14.35
C GLY A 406 -10.73 4.74 -14.88
N GLY A 407 -10.72 3.44 -14.63
CA GLY A 407 -9.53 2.60 -14.74
C GLY A 407 -8.36 3.17 -13.94
N ALA A 408 -7.17 3.12 -14.53
CA ALA A 408 -5.93 3.59 -13.92
C ALA A 408 -5.92 5.08 -13.54
N SER A 409 -6.83 5.90 -14.07
CA SER A 409 -6.89 7.33 -13.75
C SER A 409 -7.43 7.63 -12.34
N ILE A 410 -8.10 6.66 -11.71
CA ILE A 410 -8.65 6.77 -10.35
C ILE A 410 -7.58 7.20 -9.35
N LYS A 411 -6.38 6.63 -9.46
CA LYS A 411 -5.28 6.91 -8.54
C LYS A 411 -4.88 8.38 -8.52
N PHE A 412 -5.10 9.12 -9.62
CA PHE A 412 -4.76 10.54 -9.73
C PHE A 412 -5.64 11.46 -8.89
N VAL A 413 -6.81 11.01 -8.44
CA VAL A 413 -7.81 11.87 -7.78
C VAL A 413 -7.39 12.26 -6.36
N GLY A 414 -6.64 11.39 -5.67
CA GLY A 414 -6.14 11.63 -4.31
C GLY A 414 -5.04 12.70 -4.24
N ASP A 415 -4.51 12.90 -3.04
CA ASP A 415 -3.37 13.80 -2.79
C ASP A 415 -2.07 13.27 -3.37
N VAL A 416 -1.86 11.97 -3.26
CA VAL A 416 -0.64 11.29 -3.68
C VAL A 416 -1.04 9.97 -4.33
N PHE A 417 -0.27 9.52 -5.31
CA PHE A 417 -0.41 8.19 -5.89
C PHE A 417 0.96 7.57 -6.16
N CYS A 418 1.02 6.22 -6.19
CA CYS A 418 2.22 5.50 -6.57
C CYS A 418 2.20 5.21 -8.07
N ASN A 419 3.13 5.80 -8.83
CA ASN A 419 3.08 5.77 -10.30
C ASN A 419 3.60 4.45 -10.89
N ASN A 420 4.53 3.78 -10.20
CA ASN A 420 5.29 2.66 -10.77
C ASN A 420 4.91 1.27 -10.24
N LEU A 421 3.77 1.13 -9.54
CA LEU A 421 3.30 -0.11 -8.90
C LEU A 421 3.43 -1.37 -9.78
N ARG A 422 3.04 -1.26 -11.06
CA ARG A 422 2.96 -2.40 -12.00
C ARG A 422 4.04 -2.40 -13.08
N SER A 423 5.08 -1.58 -12.91
CA SER A 423 6.16 -1.52 -13.92
C SER A 423 7.27 -2.54 -13.68
N ARG A 424 7.42 -3.03 -12.44
CA ARG A 424 8.26 -4.16 -12.02
C ARG A 424 7.69 -4.76 -10.74
N ASP A 425 7.74 -6.07 -10.58
CA ASP A 425 7.26 -6.81 -9.41
C ASP A 425 8.03 -6.50 -8.11
N ASP A 426 9.29 -6.08 -8.23
CA ASP A 426 10.23 -5.94 -7.12
C ASP A 426 10.53 -4.49 -6.66
N HIS A 427 9.67 -3.52 -6.97
CA HIS A 427 9.92 -2.11 -6.60
C HIS A 427 9.97 -1.90 -5.10
N ALA A 428 8.96 -2.37 -4.35
CA ALA A 428 8.92 -2.27 -2.90
C ALA A 428 10.10 -2.96 -2.25
N TYR A 429 10.44 -4.16 -2.71
CA TYR A 429 11.58 -4.94 -2.24
C TYR A 429 12.91 -4.17 -2.37
N ARG A 430 13.06 -3.39 -3.45
CA ARG A 430 14.28 -2.61 -3.72
C ARG A 430 14.23 -1.16 -3.23
N GLY A 431 13.11 -0.75 -2.63
CA GLY A 431 12.91 0.63 -2.20
C GLY A 431 12.73 1.63 -3.33
N ASN A 432 12.13 1.20 -4.44
CA ASN A 432 12.00 1.94 -5.69
C ASN A 432 10.58 2.43 -5.98
N LEU A 433 9.59 2.24 -5.11
CA LEU A 433 8.25 2.83 -5.28
C LEU A 433 8.38 4.36 -5.36
N LYS A 434 7.67 4.95 -6.32
CA LYS A 434 7.69 6.37 -6.64
C LYS A 434 6.31 6.94 -6.43
N PHE A 435 6.23 7.85 -5.48
CA PHE A 435 5.03 8.59 -5.16
C PHE A 435 5.07 9.95 -5.84
N GLU A 436 3.97 10.33 -6.47
CA GLU A 436 3.78 11.60 -7.16
C GLU A 436 2.56 12.32 -6.58
N GLN A 437 2.56 13.66 -6.67
CA GLN A 437 1.43 14.47 -6.26
C GLN A 437 0.26 14.18 -7.20
N GLY A 438 -0.90 13.85 -6.64
CA GLY A 438 -2.16 13.73 -7.38
C GLY A 438 -2.87 15.08 -7.55
N LEU A 439 -4.10 15.03 -8.05
CA LEU A 439 -4.94 16.20 -8.27
C LEU A 439 -5.44 16.85 -6.97
N GLY A 440 -5.33 16.16 -5.83
CA GLY A 440 -5.70 16.67 -4.52
C GLY A 440 -7.19 16.98 -4.38
N LEU A 441 -8.03 16.17 -5.03
CA LEU A 441 -9.49 16.33 -5.00
C LEU A 441 -10.12 15.66 -3.76
N LEU A 442 -9.38 14.72 -3.17
CA LEU A 442 -9.66 14.09 -1.89
C LEU A 442 -8.46 14.31 -0.95
N PRO A 443 -8.44 15.43 -0.20
CA PRO A 443 -7.36 15.76 0.73
C PRO A 443 -7.09 14.60 1.69
N GLY A 444 -5.81 14.31 1.93
CA GLY A 444 -5.27 13.24 2.77
C GLY A 444 -5.68 11.81 2.39
N VAL A 445 -6.21 11.60 1.18
CA VAL A 445 -6.57 10.27 0.66
C VAL A 445 -5.65 9.90 -0.50
N MET A 446 -5.15 8.65 -0.50
CA MET A 446 -4.61 8.00 -1.70
C MET A 446 -5.59 6.94 -2.19
N LEU A 447 -5.76 6.88 -3.51
CA LEU A 447 -6.61 5.89 -4.17
C LEU A 447 -5.77 4.89 -4.94
N MET A 448 -6.21 3.63 -4.97
CA MET A 448 -5.62 2.57 -5.76
C MET A 448 -6.68 1.89 -6.63
N ASP A 449 -6.37 1.72 -7.91
CA ASP A 449 -7.14 0.95 -8.89
C ASP A 449 -6.68 -0.51 -8.93
N ALA A 450 -7.54 -1.42 -9.40
CA ALA A 450 -7.21 -2.82 -9.75
C ALA A 450 -6.41 -3.57 -8.66
N PHE A 451 -6.81 -3.41 -7.41
CA PHE A 451 -6.07 -3.91 -6.26
C PHE A 451 -6.03 -5.43 -6.18
N LEU A 452 -4.82 -5.98 -6.10
CA LEU A 452 -4.49 -7.39 -6.03
C LEU A 452 -5.04 -8.25 -7.17
N GLU A 453 -5.50 -7.63 -8.27
CA GLU A 453 -5.91 -8.34 -9.48
C GLU A 453 -4.73 -9.10 -10.12
N GLU A 454 -3.53 -8.52 -10.03
CA GLU A 454 -2.28 -9.10 -10.52
C GLU A 454 -1.36 -9.49 -9.35
N GLY A 455 -1.38 -10.77 -8.97
CA GLY A 455 -0.65 -11.27 -7.81
C GLY A 455 0.88 -11.05 -7.83
N ASP A 456 1.48 -10.86 -9.00
CA ASP A 456 2.92 -10.60 -9.16
C ASP A 456 3.34 -9.24 -8.56
N PHE A 457 2.42 -8.27 -8.45
CA PHE A 457 2.69 -6.94 -7.90
C PHE A 457 2.18 -6.76 -6.47
N ALA A 458 1.74 -7.84 -5.82
CA ALA A 458 1.09 -7.78 -4.52
C ALA A 458 1.97 -7.14 -3.42
N GLU A 459 3.29 -7.37 -3.46
CA GLU A 459 4.24 -6.71 -2.54
C GLU A 459 4.24 -5.20 -2.73
N ASN A 460 4.34 -4.74 -3.97
CA ASN A 460 4.33 -3.31 -4.30
C ASN A 460 3.06 -2.63 -3.84
N GLU A 461 1.91 -3.27 -4.09
CA GLU A 461 0.63 -2.73 -3.70
C GLU A 461 0.53 -2.65 -2.18
N MET A 462 0.78 -3.74 -1.45
CA MET A 462 0.75 -3.72 0.03
C MET A 462 1.72 -2.70 0.64
N ALA A 463 2.95 -2.65 0.14
CA ALA A 463 3.94 -1.72 0.62
C ALA A 463 3.51 -0.28 0.35
N ALA A 464 2.90 0.00 -0.82
CA ALA A 464 2.39 1.33 -1.13
C ALA A 464 1.29 1.79 -0.16
N TYR A 465 0.36 0.90 0.24
CA TYR A 465 -0.63 1.21 1.28
C TYR A 465 0.05 1.72 2.55
N GLN A 466 0.94 0.92 3.11
CA GLN A 466 1.51 1.18 4.42
C GLN A 466 2.53 2.32 4.37
N TYR A 467 3.45 2.26 3.41
CA TYR A 467 4.52 3.25 3.25
C TYR A 467 3.94 4.60 2.85
N GLY A 468 3.04 4.64 1.86
CA GLY A 468 2.39 5.87 1.40
C GLY A 468 1.60 6.56 2.50
N LEU A 469 0.78 5.78 3.24
CA LEU A 469 -0.05 6.28 4.34
C LEU A 469 0.77 7.11 5.35
N TRP A 470 1.86 6.53 5.85
CA TRP A 470 2.63 7.18 6.91
C TRP A 470 3.65 8.20 6.40
N THR A 471 4.31 7.95 5.27
CA THR A 471 5.38 8.85 4.77
C THR A 471 4.83 10.12 4.13
N HIS A 472 3.61 10.07 3.59
CA HIS A 472 2.91 11.23 3.04
C HIS A 472 1.87 11.81 4.01
N SER A 473 1.81 11.32 5.26
CA SER A 473 0.88 11.79 6.29
C SER A 473 -0.58 11.77 5.83
N LEU A 474 -0.96 10.72 5.10
CA LEU A 474 -2.32 10.52 4.64
C LEU A 474 -3.17 9.99 5.79
N SER A 475 -4.45 10.36 5.80
CA SER A 475 -5.41 9.77 6.73
C SER A 475 -5.81 8.37 6.30
N ARG A 476 -5.92 8.16 4.97
CA ARG A 476 -6.53 6.97 4.41
C ARG A 476 -5.91 6.58 3.07
N VAL A 477 -5.84 5.27 2.84
CA VAL A 477 -5.62 4.69 1.52
C VAL A 477 -6.80 3.79 1.19
N ILE A 478 -7.38 3.98 0.02
CA ILE A 478 -8.64 3.34 -0.39
C ILE A 478 -8.43 2.58 -1.70
N SER A 479 -8.80 1.30 -1.67
CA SER A 479 -8.81 0.41 -2.83
C SER A 479 -10.15 0.44 -3.54
N LEU A 480 -10.21 0.64 -4.85
CA LEU A 480 -11.46 0.52 -5.59
C LEU A 480 -11.48 -0.74 -6.47
N ASP A 481 -12.60 -1.48 -6.42
CA ASP A 481 -12.96 -2.53 -7.41
C ASP A 481 -13.34 -1.87 -8.74
N ALA A 482 -13.17 -2.59 -9.85
CA ALA A 482 -13.69 -2.29 -11.18
C ALA A 482 -15.12 -1.68 -11.22
N ARG A 483 -15.99 -2.06 -10.27
CA ARG A 483 -17.41 -1.70 -10.20
C ARG A 483 -17.76 -0.69 -9.10
N ALA A 484 -16.77 -0.21 -8.34
CA ALA A 484 -17.02 0.79 -7.30
C ALA A 484 -17.51 2.12 -7.90
N PHE A 485 -18.19 2.94 -7.09
CA PHE A 485 -18.62 4.29 -7.47
C PHE A 485 -18.54 5.23 -6.25
N ILE A 486 -17.81 6.34 -6.36
CA ILE A 486 -18.00 7.43 -5.40
C ILE A 486 -19.30 8.15 -5.73
N LYS A 487 -20.15 8.37 -4.73
CA LYS A 487 -21.26 9.32 -4.82
C LYS A 487 -21.09 10.43 -3.81
N THR A 488 -20.86 11.62 -4.30
CA THR A 488 -20.69 12.80 -3.47
C THR A 488 -22.01 13.54 -3.32
N THR A 489 -22.78 13.22 -2.27
CA THR A 489 -23.87 14.10 -1.77
C THR A 489 -24.26 13.74 -0.33
N ILE A 490 -24.70 14.76 0.40
CA ILE A 490 -25.13 14.84 1.81
C ILE A 490 -26.02 13.65 2.22
N VAL A 491 -25.40 12.64 2.82
CA VAL A 491 -26.05 11.87 3.88
C VAL A 491 -25.51 12.43 5.18
N ASP A 492 -26.36 13.16 5.92
CA ASP A 492 -26.01 13.76 7.20
C ASP A 492 -24.74 14.66 7.17
N ASP A 493 -24.61 15.51 6.14
CA ASP A 493 -23.47 16.44 5.92
C ASP A 493 -22.09 15.75 5.75
N GLN A 494 -22.08 14.50 5.28
CA GLN A 494 -20.87 13.74 4.97
C GLN A 494 -20.67 13.52 3.47
N LEU A 495 -19.40 13.50 3.05
CA LEU A 495 -18.96 12.90 1.79
C LEU A 495 -18.96 11.37 1.95
N VAL A 496 -19.60 10.65 1.05
CA VAL A 496 -19.71 9.18 1.14
C VAL A 496 -19.14 8.49 -0.12
N LEU A 497 -18.58 7.31 0.07
CA LEU A 497 -18.22 6.36 -0.99
C LEU A 497 -19.29 5.25 -1.01
N GLU A 498 -19.81 4.92 -2.18
CA GLU A 498 -20.83 3.88 -2.34
C GLU A 498 -20.21 2.60 -2.91
N VAL A 499 -20.34 1.49 -2.17
CA VAL A 499 -19.89 0.18 -2.65
C VAL A 499 -21.13 -0.62 -3.05
N PRO A 500 -21.38 -0.86 -4.35
CA PRO A 500 -22.58 -1.58 -4.76
C PRO A 500 -22.56 -3.03 -4.27
N GLU A 501 -23.76 -3.61 -4.10
CA GLU A 501 -23.90 -5.04 -3.83
C GLU A 501 -23.27 -5.88 -4.96
N GLY A 502 -22.69 -7.02 -4.59
CA GLY A 502 -22.00 -7.92 -5.52
C GLY A 502 -20.59 -7.49 -5.94
N ALA A 503 -20.08 -6.34 -5.47
CA ALA A 503 -18.68 -5.93 -5.62
C ALA A 503 -17.73 -6.72 -4.68
N GLN A 504 -16.43 -6.76 -4.98
CA GLN A 504 -15.42 -7.20 -4.00
C GLN A 504 -15.45 -6.25 -2.78
N SER A 505 -15.00 -6.72 -1.62
CA SER A 505 -14.89 -5.85 -0.45
C SER A 505 -13.96 -4.67 -0.72
N LEU A 506 -14.50 -3.45 -0.55
CA LEU A 506 -13.70 -2.23 -0.50
C LEU A 506 -12.70 -2.35 0.66
N TRP A 507 -11.42 -2.24 0.33
CA TRP A 507 -10.33 -2.24 1.30
C TRP A 507 -9.95 -0.81 1.66
N VAL A 508 -10.14 -0.44 2.93
CA VAL A 508 -9.75 0.87 3.46
C VAL A 508 -8.76 0.70 4.58
N VAL A 509 -7.63 1.39 4.47
CA VAL A 509 -6.62 1.47 5.51
C VAL A 509 -6.57 2.89 6.02
N GLU A 510 -6.62 3.04 7.34
CA GLU A 510 -6.64 4.32 8.02
C GLU A 510 -5.44 4.42 8.96
N ALA A 511 -4.77 5.58 8.91
CA ALA A 511 -3.77 5.94 9.90
C ALA A 511 -4.49 6.24 11.22
N MET A 512 -4.01 5.63 12.30
CA MET A 512 -4.53 5.88 13.64
C MET A 512 -3.53 6.77 14.39
N ASP A 513 -4.02 7.48 15.41
CA ASP A 513 -3.13 8.16 16.34
C ASP A 513 -2.14 7.14 16.92
N GLY A 514 -0.85 7.37 16.70
CA GLY A 514 0.11 6.32 16.93
C GLY A 514 1.51 6.63 16.44
N GLY A 515 2.38 5.71 16.79
CA GLY A 515 3.79 5.76 16.46
C GLY A 515 4.12 5.04 15.15
N TYR A 516 5.05 5.59 14.36
CA TYR A 516 5.64 4.87 13.23
C TYR A 516 7.15 5.12 13.09
N LEU A 517 7.87 4.20 12.44
CA LEU A 517 9.28 4.38 12.08
C LEU A 517 9.52 3.89 10.64
N PRO A 518 9.90 4.77 9.69
CA PRO A 518 10.14 4.40 8.29
C PRO A 518 11.51 3.72 8.07
N ASP A 519 12.45 3.89 9.01
CA ASP A 519 13.79 3.33 8.90
C ASP A 519 13.80 1.89 9.41
N ALA A 520 13.18 0.99 8.64
CA ALA A 520 13.59 -0.40 8.68
C ALA A 520 15.05 -0.42 8.21
N ASN A 521 15.97 -1.05 8.95
CA ASN A 521 17.37 -1.23 8.53
C ASN A 521 17.44 -2.20 7.33
N SER A 522 16.88 -1.78 6.20
CA SER A 522 16.53 -2.56 5.02
C SER A 522 16.35 -1.61 3.83
N ASN A 523 16.68 -2.07 2.63
CA ASN A 523 16.39 -1.31 1.41
C ASN A 523 14.92 -1.45 0.98
N ARG A 524 14.15 -2.35 1.61
CA ARG A 524 12.73 -2.52 1.30
C ARG A 524 11.93 -1.31 1.79
N GLN A 525 10.92 -0.90 1.05
CA GLN A 525 9.94 0.11 1.49
C GLN A 525 8.95 -0.48 2.47
N ILE A 526 9.44 -0.76 3.67
CA ILE A 526 8.70 -1.33 4.79
C ILE A 526 8.75 -0.33 5.94
N ILE A 527 7.65 -0.23 6.66
CA ILE A 527 7.48 0.70 7.78
C ILE A 527 6.93 -0.06 8.98
N SER A 528 7.44 0.28 10.16
CA SER A 528 6.82 -0.15 11.40
C SER A 528 5.81 0.87 11.89
N PHE A 529 4.71 0.40 12.46
CA PHE A 529 3.67 1.21 13.04
C PHE A 529 3.01 0.49 14.21
N ALA A 530 2.70 1.27 15.25
CA ALA A 530 2.11 0.76 16.49
C ALA A 530 0.66 0.31 16.28
N LYS A 531 -0.07 1.04 15.43
CA LYS A 531 -1.49 0.83 15.21
C LYS A 531 -1.91 1.42 13.87
N MET A 532 -2.59 0.60 13.08
CA MET A 532 -3.26 0.96 11.85
C MET A 532 -4.62 0.29 11.86
N LYS A 533 -5.62 0.93 11.27
CA LYS A 533 -6.95 0.35 11.13
C LYS A 533 -7.15 -0.11 9.70
N ALA A 534 -7.63 -1.32 9.50
CA ALA A 534 -8.14 -1.77 8.20
C ALA A 534 -9.63 -2.08 8.31
N SER A 535 -10.39 -1.82 7.25
CA SER A 535 -11.78 -2.21 7.15
C SER A 535 -12.09 -2.81 5.78
N MET A 536 -13.05 -3.72 5.76
CA MET A 536 -13.57 -4.35 4.54
C MET A 536 -15.04 -3.99 4.43
N ARG A 537 -15.42 -3.22 3.41
CA ARG A 537 -16.79 -2.72 3.24
C ARG A 537 -17.47 -3.37 2.05
N TYR A 538 -18.75 -3.67 2.22
CA TYR A 538 -19.55 -4.36 1.20
C TYR A 538 -21.00 -3.92 1.29
N GLY A 539 -21.58 -3.52 0.14
CA GLY A 539 -22.99 -3.14 0.02
C GLY A 539 -23.40 -1.98 0.93
N GLU A 540 -22.51 -1.04 1.21
CA GLU A 540 -22.75 0.04 2.17
C GLU A 540 -22.18 1.38 1.74
N LEU A 541 -22.69 2.44 2.35
CA LEU A 541 -22.12 3.78 2.29
C LEU A 541 -20.97 3.89 3.30
N TYR A 542 -19.81 4.36 2.83
CA TYR A 542 -18.64 4.59 3.65
C TYR A 542 -18.37 6.11 3.79
N PRO A 543 -18.51 6.69 5.00
CA PRO A 543 -18.25 8.12 5.20
C PRO A 543 -16.75 8.44 5.10
N LEU A 544 -16.42 9.35 4.19
CA LEU A 544 -15.06 9.87 4.00
C LEU A 544 -14.75 11.00 5.00
N GLY A 545 -15.73 11.89 5.25
CA GLY A 545 -15.65 12.95 6.26
C GLY A 545 -16.66 14.08 6.02
N SER A 546 -16.60 15.13 6.83
CA SER A 546 -17.57 16.23 6.81
C SER A 546 -17.40 17.16 5.63
N LEU A 547 -18.53 17.72 5.17
CA LEU A 547 -18.51 18.79 4.18
C LEU A 547 -18.18 20.15 4.82
N SER A 548 -17.42 20.98 4.12
CA SER A 548 -17.16 22.38 4.46
C SER A 548 -17.62 23.29 3.33
N GLU A 549 -18.74 23.97 3.53
CA GLU A 549 -19.26 24.96 2.58
C GLU A 549 -18.39 26.21 2.50
N ASN A 550 -17.63 26.51 3.56
CA ASN A 550 -16.74 27.69 3.60
C ASN A 550 -15.49 27.51 2.74
N ASP A 551 -15.15 26.28 2.37
CA ASP A 551 -13.94 25.94 1.62
C ASP A 551 -14.19 25.73 0.12
N ASP A 552 -15.43 25.86 -0.37
CA ASP A 552 -15.75 25.74 -1.80
C ASP A 552 -15.43 27.04 -2.56
N PRO A 553 -14.40 27.06 -3.43
CA PRO A 553 -14.06 28.26 -4.17
C PRO A 553 -15.13 28.57 -5.22
N ALA A 554 -15.41 29.86 -5.41
CA ALA A 554 -16.23 30.30 -6.54
C ALA A 554 -15.60 29.84 -7.86
N ARG A 555 -16.46 29.55 -8.86
CA ARG A 555 -16.01 29.21 -10.21
C ARG A 555 -15.04 30.28 -10.72
N PRO A 556 -13.82 29.92 -11.18
CA PRO A 556 -12.85 30.90 -11.62
C PRO A 556 -13.33 31.64 -12.87
N GLU A 557 -12.89 32.88 -13.04
CA GLU A 557 -13.02 33.59 -14.31
C GLU A 557 -11.85 33.23 -15.23
N LEU A 558 -12.13 33.12 -16.53
CA LEU A 558 -11.09 32.87 -17.52
C LEU A 558 -10.23 34.15 -17.65
N PRO A 559 -8.90 34.12 -17.35
CA PRO A 559 -8.06 35.31 -17.40
C PRO A 559 -8.08 35.93 -18.79
N GLU A 560 -8.14 37.26 -18.91
CA GLU A 560 -8.22 37.96 -20.21
C GLU A 560 -7.18 37.44 -21.21
N ALA A 561 -7.55 37.39 -22.49
CA ALA A 561 -6.63 36.90 -23.52
C ALA A 561 -5.39 37.79 -23.50
N PRO A 562 -4.17 37.22 -23.54
CA PRO A 562 -2.99 38.04 -23.76
C PRO A 562 -3.25 38.89 -25.00
N THR A 563 -3.02 40.20 -24.89
CA THR A 563 -3.38 41.16 -25.93
C THR A 563 -2.84 40.65 -27.27
N PRO A 564 -3.70 40.40 -28.27
CA PRO A 564 -3.22 39.89 -29.54
C PRO A 564 -2.19 40.88 -30.12
N LEU A 565 -1.02 40.35 -30.49
CA LEU A 565 0.10 41.09 -31.12
C LEU A 565 -0.38 41.96 -32.30
N ASN A 566 -1.49 41.59 -32.94
CA ASN A 566 -2.13 42.32 -34.03
C ASN A 566 -2.74 43.68 -33.67
N SER A 567 -2.69 44.12 -32.41
CA SER A 567 -3.14 45.46 -32.00
C SER A 567 -2.04 46.53 -31.98
N ILE A 568 -0.79 46.13 -32.25
CA ILE A 568 0.33 47.08 -32.37
C ILE A 568 0.27 47.73 -33.76
N PRO A 569 0.32 49.08 -33.87
CA PRO A 569 0.25 49.77 -35.15
C PRO A 569 1.32 49.24 -36.13
N LYS A 570 0.91 48.79 -37.32
CA LYS A 570 1.85 48.46 -38.40
C LYS A 570 2.68 49.70 -38.74
N ILE A 571 3.99 49.55 -38.72
CA ILE A 571 4.96 50.62 -38.98
C ILE A 571 4.74 51.22 -40.38
N THR A 572 4.83 52.54 -40.48
CA THR A 572 5.17 53.27 -41.71
C THR A 572 6.59 53.81 -41.52
N ASP A 573 7.57 53.38 -42.33
CA ASP A 573 8.92 53.95 -42.33
C ASP A 573 8.83 55.45 -42.58
N PRO A 574 9.10 56.32 -41.58
CA PRO A 574 8.88 57.76 -41.73
C PRO A 574 9.90 58.42 -42.67
N LEU A 575 11.00 57.74 -43.02
CA LEU A 575 12.09 58.29 -43.85
C LEU A 575 12.15 57.69 -45.26
N GLY A 576 11.42 56.61 -45.55
CA GLY A 576 11.40 55.95 -46.86
C GLY A 576 12.77 55.46 -47.33
N ALA A 577 13.68 55.20 -46.40
CA ALA A 577 15.12 55.05 -46.68
C ALA A 577 15.55 53.60 -46.95
N GLY A 578 14.65 52.61 -46.78
CA GLY A 578 14.99 51.20 -47.00
C GLY A 578 15.96 50.62 -45.97
N GLU A 579 16.20 51.34 -44.86
CA GLU A 579 17.06 50.91 -43.75
C GLU A 579 16.31 50.01 -42.75
N LYS A 580 17.04 49.22 -41.95
CA LYS A 580 16.44 48.34 -40.92
C LYS A 580 15.90 49.19 -39.77
N TYR A 581 14.58 49.28 -39.64
CA TYR A 581 13.91 50.02 -38.58
C TYR A 581 13.24 49.07 -37.59
N TRP A 582 13.37 49.35 -36.29
CA TRP A 582 12.86 48.51 -35.20
C TRP A 582 12.12 49.33 -34.15
N GLN A 583 11.09 48.75 -33.56
CA GLN A 583 10.39 49.28 -32.40
C GLN A 583 10.23 48.19 -31.32
N LEU A 584 10.21 48.64 -30.08
CA LEU A 584 10.04 47.82 -28.89
C LEU A 584 8.82 48.33 -28.11
N TYR A 585 7.92 47.43 -27.73
CA TYR A 585 6.72 47.70 -26.98
C TYR A 585 6.72 46.92 -25.66
N ASP A 586 6.17 47.51 -24.60
CA ASP A 586 5.91 46.79 -23.35
C ASP A 586 4.68 45.87 -23.50
N GLU A 587 4.39 45.07 -22.48
CA GLU A 587 3.26 44.12 -22.48
C GLU A 587 1.90 44.83 -22.60
N ASP A 588 1.82 46.12 -22.24
CA ASP A 588 0.63 46.97 -22.38
C ASP A 588 0.50 47.58 -23.79
N GLY A 589 1.40 47.24 -24.73
CA GLY A 589 1.40 47.76 -26.09
C GLY A 589 1.86 49.22 -26.21
N ARG A 590 2.51 49.78 -25.19
CA ARG A 590 3.09 51.12 -25.25
C ARG A 590 4.46 51.08 -25.90
N LEU A 591 4.72 52.01 -26.81
CA LEU A 591 6.03 52.13 -27.46
C LEU A 591 7.09 52.50 -26.41
N VAL A 592 8.00 51.57 -26.14
CA VAL A 592 9.14 51.77 -25.23
C VAL A 592 10.28 52.44 -25.97
N LYS A 593 10.55 52.02 -27.21
CA LYS A 593 11.66 52.59 -28.01
C LYS A 593 11.51 52.32 -29.51
N ALA A 594 12.10 53.18 -30.33
CA ALA A 594 12.29 52.98 -31.77
C ALA A 594 13.73 53.33 -32.18
N TRP A 595 14.31 52.60 -33.14
CA TRP A 595 15.66 52.88 -33.64
C TRP A 595 15.93 52.32 -35.04
N TYR A 596 16.96 52.88 -35.70
CA TYR A 596 17.53 52.37 -36.95
C TYR A 596 18.78 51.54 -36.66
N SER A 597 18.98 50.44 -37.38
CA SER A 597 20.16 49.58 -37.25
C SER A 597 20.95 49.52 -38.57
N SER A 598 22.21 49.93 -38.52
CA SER A 598 23.08 49.98 -39.71
C SER A 598 23.86 48.70 -39.98
N ASP A 599 23.93 47.71 -39.08
CA ASP A 599 24.61 46.44 -39.34
C ASP A 599 24.31 45.37 -38.28
N HIS A 600 24.05 44.14 -38.74
CA HIS A 600 24.09 42.77 -38.16
C HIS A 600 24.05 42.47 -36.63
N PHE A 601 24.01 43.45 -35.73
CA PHE A 601 23.97 43.24 -34.28
C PHE A 601 22.85 44.07 -33.65
N PHE A 602 22.02 43.40 -32.85
CA PHE A 602 21.14 44.04 -31.86
C PHE A 602 22.05 44.65 -30.78
N ARG A 603 22.41 45.94 -30.89
CA ARG A 603 22.94 46.64 -29.72
C ARG A 603 21.76 46.92 -28.80
N GLN A 604 21.74 46.25 -27.66
CA GLN A 604 20.66 46.34 -26.69
C GLN A 604 20.30 47.79 -26.38
N PRO A 605 19.01 48.13 -26.45
CA PRO A 605 18.56 49.34 -25.80
C PRO A 605 18.68 49.17 -24.28
N VAL A 606 19.14 50.20 -23.57
CA VAL A 606 19.02 50.24 -22.10
C VAL A 606 17.53 50.37 -21.77
N VAL A 607 16.88 49.24 -21.52
CA VAL A 607 15.51 49.11 -21.03
C VAL A 607 15.50 48.18 -19.82
N PRO A 608 14.52 48.29 -18.91
CA PRO A 608 14.39 47.36 -17.79
C PRO A 608 14.35 45.90 -18.24
N ALA A 609 14.65 44.98 -17.33
CA ALA A 609 14.43 43.56 -17.60
C ALA A 609 12.93 43.27 -17.65
N GLY A 610 12.51 42.48 -18.63
CA GLY A 610 11.10 42.19 -18.88
C GLY A 610 10.87 41.54 -20.24
N LEU A 611 9.64 41.09 -20.46
CA LEU A 611 9.18 40.64 -21.75
C LEU A 611 8.79 41.87 -22.58
N TYR A 612 9.21 41.87 -23.85
CA TYR A 612 8.89 42.93 -24.79
C TYR A 612 8.45 42.34 -26.11
N ILE A 613 7.65 43.12 -26.84
CA ILE A 613 7.31 42.84 -28.21
C ILE A 613 8.24 43.66 -29.09
N VAL A 614 8.94 43.02 -30.02
CA VAL A 614 9.78 43.68 -31.00
C VAL A 614 9.18 43.51 -32.38
N ASN A 615 9.02 44.61 -33.10
CA ASN A 615 8.68 44.57 -34.51
C ASN A 615 9.64 45.46 -35.32
N GLY A 616 9.78 45.16 -36.60
CA GLY A 616 10.70 45.88 -37.45
C GLY A 616 10.46 45.62 -38.93
N GLN A 617 11.12 46.43 -39.75
CA GLN A 617 11.11 46.30 -41.20
C GLN A 617 12.54 46.14 -41.71
N VAL A 618 12.79 45.11 -42.50
CA VAL A 618 14.08 44.83 -43.13
C VAL A 618 13.84 44.66 -44.63
N ASN A 619 14.44 45.52 -45.45
CA ASN A 619 14.31 45.48 -46.92
C ASN A 619 12.85 45.37 -47.41
N GLY A 620 11.94 46.10 -46.76
CA GLY A 620 10.51 46.09 -47.09
C GLY A 620 9.69 44.97 -46.43
N GLN A 621 10.31 43.95 -45.85
CA GLN A 621 9.62 42.87 -45.13
C GLN A 621 9.39 43.21 -43.66
N TYR A 622 8.18 42.95 -43.17
CA TYR A 622 7.81 43.10 -41.77
C TYR A 622 8.23 41.86 -40.97
N LEU A 623 8.85 42.09 -39.81
CA LEU A 623 9.27 41.08 -38.85
C LEU A 623 8.70 41.42 -37.48
N GLU A 624 8.24 40.41 -36.76
CA GLU A 624 7.68 40.57 -35.42
C GLU A 624 8.04 39.36 -34.56
N GLY A 625 8.28 39.59 -33.27
CA GLY A 625 8.59 38.55 -32.31
C GLY A 625 8.50 39.04 -30.86
N LYS A 626 8.51 38.10 -29.92
CA LYS A 626 8.66 38.39 -28.49
C LYS A 626 10.13 38.21 -28.10
N ILE A 627 10.65 39.14 -27.32
CA ILE A 627 11.99 39.03 -26.73
C ILE A 627 11.91 39.24 -25.23
N TYR A 628 12.62 38.41 -24.47
CA TYR A 628 12.81 38.63 -23.04
C TYR A 628 14.18 39.26 -22.82
N ILE A 629 14.22 40.42 -22.16
CA ILE A 629 15.46 41.11 -21.80
C ILE A 629 15.76 40.80 -20.34
N SER A 630 16.90 40.15 -20.09
CA SER A 630 17.33 39.78 -18.74
C SER A 630 17.95 40.96 -17.98
N LYS A 631 18.04 40.88 -16.64
CA LYS A 631 18.70 41.91 -15.79
C LYS A 631 20.21 42.04 -16.05
N ASN A 632 20.84 41.06 -16.69
CA ASN A 632 22.23 41.14 -17.16
C ASN A 632 22.23 41.10 -18.70
N PRO A 633 22.40 42.27 -19.35
CA PRO A 633 22.37 42.40 -20.80
C PRO A 633 23.40 41.54 -21.54
#